data_AF-A0A6V7Q1K9-F1
#
_entry.id   AF-A0A6V7Q1K9-F1
#
_cell.length_a   1.000
_cell.length_b   1.000
_cell.length_c   1.000
_cell.angle_alpha   90.00
_cell.angle_beta   90.00
_cell.angle_gamma   90.00
#
_symmetry.space_group_name_H-M   'P 1'
#
loop_
_entity.id
_entity.type
_entity.pdbx_description
1 polymer ?
#
loop_
_entity_poly.entity_id
_entity_poly.type
_entity_poly.pdbx_seq_one_letter_code
_entity_poly.pdbx_strand_id
1 'polypeptide(L)'
;MWPYFDPEYENLSLHINPPRVCIDNTACDECTLVKVDSMNKTGILLEVVQVLSDLDLAISKAYITSDGGWFMDVFHVTDQHGRKITDPQTIEYIEKALGPESNIFGPKGDSSPDGSSACARSAITLQSSS
;
A
#
# COMPACT_ATOMS: atom_id res chain seq x y z
N MET A 1 15.30 -33.28 -8.11
CA MET A 1 16.14 -32.06 -8.22
C MET A 1 15.21 -30.88 -7.99
N TRP A 2 15.13 -30.35 -6.77
CA TRP A 2 14.37 -29.12 -6.53
C TRP A 2 15.23 -27.92 -6.93
N PRO A 3 14.68 -26.89 -7.60
CA PRO A 3 15.41 -25.66 -7.85
C PRO A 3 15.71 -25.00 -6.50
N TYR A 4 16.97 -24.71 -6.25
CA TYR A 4 17.44 -24.06 -5.03
C TYR A 4 16.90 -22.62 -5.04
N PHE A 5 15.83 -22.39 -4.30
CA PHE A 5 15.25 -21.07 -4.08
C PHE A 5 16.12 -20.41 -3.00
N ASP A 6 16.92 -19.42 -3.38
CA ASP A 6 17.79 -18.70 -2.45
C ASP A 6 17.02 -17.52 -1.84
N PRO A 7 16.60 -17.59 -0.55
CA PRO A 7 15.88 -16.50 0.10
C PRO A 7 16.73 -15.23 0.29
N GLU A 8 18.05 -15.30 0.14
CA GLU A 8 18.93 -14.12 0.27
C GLU A 8 18.78 -13.15 -0.92
N TYR A 9 18.41 -13.63 -2.10
CA TYR A 9 18.25 -12.78 -3.30
C TYR A 9 17.07 -11.80 -3.18
N GLU A 10 15.96 -12.24 -2.61
CA GLU A 10 14.77 -11.39 -2.40
C GLU A 10 15.02 -10.27 -1.37
N ASN A 11 15.91 -10.52 -0.41
CA ASN A 11 16.28 -9.56 0.62
C ASN A 11 17.18 -8.44 0.07
N LEU A 12 18.07 -8.77 -0.87
CA LEU A 12 18.93 -7.81 -1.56
C LEU A 12 18.12 -6.74 -2.30
N SER A 13 17.02 -7.10 -2.96
CA SER A 13 16.16 -6.14 -3.66
C SER A 13 15.48 -5.13 -2.73
N LEU A 14 15.17 -5.50 -1.47
CA LEU A 14 14.62 -4.56 -0.47
C LEU A 14 15.65 -3.51 -0.05
N HIS A 15 16.93 -3.91 0.00
CA HIS A 15 18.03 -3.05 0.41
C HIS A 15 18.45 -2.05 -0.67
N ILE A 16 18.22 -2.39 -1.94
CA ILE A 16 18.68 -1.58 -3.08
C ILE A 16 17.70 -0.44 -3.39
N ASN A 17 16.39 -0.66 -3.23
CA ASN A 17 15.36 0.35 -3.51
C ASN A 17 14.15 0.19 -2.57
N PRO A 18 14.20 0.79 -1.37
CA PRO A 18 13.09 0.67 -0.43
C PRO A 18 11.83 1.34 -0.99
N PRO A 19 10.63 0.84 -0.63
CA PRO A 19 9.38 1.50 -1.00
C PRO A 19 9.36 2.93 -0.46
N ARG A 20 8.93 3.87 -1.31
CA ARG A 20 8.82 5.29 -0.98
C ARG A 20 7.36 5.68 -0.97
N VAL A 21 6.96 6.39 0.07
CA VAL A 21 5.59 6.87 0.26
C VAL A 21 5.62 8.39 0.22
N CYS A 22 4.70 8.99 -0.50
CA CYS A 22 4.53 10.43 -0.56
C CYS A 22 3.05 10.78 -0.42
N ILE A 23 2.73 11.59 0.58
CA ILE A 23 1.35 12.04 0.84
C ILE A 23 1.21 13.49 0.35
N ASP A 24 0.22 13.73 -0.51
CA ASP A 24 -0.02 15.02 -1.16
C ASP A 24 -1.48 15.45 -0.96
N ASN A 25 -1.66 16.51 -0.19
CA ASN A 25 -2.95 17.13 0.11
C ASN A 25 -3.28 18.33 -0.78
N THR A 26 -2.41 18.65 -1.74
CA THR A 26 -2.52 19.85 -2.59
C THR A 26 -2.95 19.55 -4.02
N ALA A 27 -2.64 18.37 -4.54
CA ALA A 27 -2.94 18.00 -5.92
C ALA A 27 -4.44 17.68 -6.18
N CYS A 28 -5.22 17.47 -5.14
CA CYS A 28 -6.66 17.20 -5.20
C CYS A 28 -7.36 18.08 -4.17
N ASP A 29 -8.46 18.76 -4.52
CA ASP A 29 -9.18 19.65 -3.58
C ASP A 29 -10.06 18.89 -2.58
N GLU A 30 -10.53 17.70 -2.96
CA GLU A 30 -11.49 16.92 -2.18
C GLU A 30 -10.85 15.72 -1.47
N CYS A 31 -9.60 15.39 -1.78
CA CYS A 31 -8.97 14.14 -1.36
C CYS A 31 -7.47 14.28 -1.07
N THR A 32 -6.96 13.32 -0.33
CA THR A 32 -5.53 13.14 -0.08
C THR A 32 -4.98 12.13 -1.10
N LEU A 33 -3.87 12.45 -1.74
CA LEU A 33 -3.16 11.48 -2.59
C LEU A 33 -2.10 10.76 -1.78
N VAL A 34 -2.16 9.43 -1.76
CA VAL A 34 -1.09 8.58 -1.25
C VAL A 34 -0.40 7.95 -2.45
N LYS A 35 0.87 8.32 -2.67
CA LYS A 35 1.70 7.82 -3.77
C LYS A 35 2.69 6.82 -3.19
N VAL A 36 2.78 5.64 -3.78
CA VAL A 36 3.67 4.55 -3.36
C VAL A 36 4.52 4.13 -4.56
N ASP A 37 5.83 4.36 -4.46
CA ASP A 37 6.82 3.89 -5.42
C ASP A 37 7.50 2.65 -4.86
N SER A 38 7.47 1.54 -5.58
CA SER A 38 8.08 0.29 -5.12
C SER A 38 8.62 -0.56 -6.27
N MET A 39 9.57 -1.46 -5.99
CA MET A 39 9.92 -2.51 -6.95
C MET A 39 8.78 -3.53 -7.05
N ASN A 40 8.65 -4.19 -8.21
CA ASN A 40 7.67 -5.22 -8.52
C ASN A 40 7.83 -6.43 -7.58
N LYS A 41 7.27 -6.30 -6.39
CA LYS A 41 7.19 -7.37 -5.41
C LYS A 41 5.74 -7.75 -5.24
N THR A 42 5.52 -9.06 -5.25
CA THR A 42 4.19 -9.62 -5.08
C THR A 42 3.69 -9.26 -3.68
N GLY A 43 2.56 -8.55 -3.60
CA GLY A 43 1.86 -8.29 -2.33
C GLY A 43 1.83 -6.82 -1.86
N ILE A 44 2.67 -5.95 -2.41
CA ILE A 44 2.73 -4.53 -1.96
C ILE A 44 1.39 -3.83 -2.13
N LEU A 45 0.72 -4.00 -3.27
CA LEU A 45 -0.58 -3.39 -3.51
C LEU A 45 -1.62 -3.80 -2.45
N LEU A 46 -1.61 -5.08 -2.08
CA LEU A 46 -2.54 -5.61 -1.08
C LEU A 46 -2.25 -5.02 0.30
N GLU A 47 -0.98 -4.89 0.65
CA GLU A 47 -0.54 -4.27 1.91
C GLU A 47 -0.95 -2.81 2.00
N VAL A 48 -0.75 -2.03 0.92
CA VAL A 48 -1.20 -0.63 0.87
C VAL A 48 -2.70 -0.54 1.11
N VAL A 49 -3.50 -1.36 0.41
CA VAL A 49 -4.95 -1.37 0.59
C VAL A 49 -5.34 -1.81 2.00
N GLN A 50 -4.64 -2.78 2.59
CA GLN A 50 -4.89 -3.25 3.96
C GLN A 50 -4.63 -2.13 4.98
N VAL A 51 -3.46 -1.49 4.96
CA VAL A 51 -3.13 -0.39 5.88
C VAL A 51 -4.13 0.76 5.76
N LEU A 52 -4.51 1.15 4.54
CA LEU A 52 -5.50 2.20 4.34
C LEU A 52 -6.88 1.80 4.87
N SER A 53 -7.28 0.53 4.69
CA SER A 53 -8.55 0.01 5.19
C SER A 53 -8.58 -0.09 6.72
N ASP A 54 -7.47 -0.51 7.34
CA ASP A 54 -7.33 -0.64 8.80
C ASP A 54 -7.38 0.72 9.51
N LEU A 55 -7.08 1.81 8.79
CA LEU A 55 -7.21 3.19 9.26
C LEU A 55 -8.60 3.80 8.97
N ASP A 56 -9.58 3.00 8.53
CA ASP A 56 -10.92 3.43 8.13
C ASP A 56 -10.89 4.53 7.04
N LEU A 57 -9.89 4.49 6.16
CA LEU A 57 -9.76 5.41 5.04
C LEU A 57 -10.50 4.89 3.82
N ALA A 58 -11.27 5.76 3.18
CA ALA A 58 -12.02 5.44 1.99
C ALA A 58 -11.17 5.70 0.74
N ILE A 59 -10.90 4.66 -0.05
CA ILE A 59 -10.23 4.78 -1.35
C ILE A 59 -11.29 5.04 -2.42
N SER A 60 -11.28 6.23 -3.00
CA SER A 60 -12.23 6.63 -4.05
C SER A 60 -11.76 6.25 -5.45
N LYS A 61 -10.46 6.38 -5.71
CA LYS A 61 -9.80 6.09 -6.99
C LYS A 61 -8.40 5.56 -6.73
N ALA A 62 -7.93 4.67 -7.58
CA ALA A 62 -6.56 4.20 -7.54
C ALA A 62 -6.01 4.05 -8.96
N TYR A 63 -4.80 4.56 -9.18
CA TYR A 63 -4.05 4.43 -10.42
C TYR A 63 -2.83 3.57 -10.18
N ILE A 64 -2.73 2.46 -10.89
CA ILE A 64 -1.65 1.49 -10.74
C ILE A 64 -0.85 1.51 -12.03
N THR A 65 0.43 1.84 -11.94
CA THR A 65 1.33 1.90 -13.09
C THR A 65 2.48 0.94 -12.86
N SER A 66 2.78 0.09 -13.84
CA SER A 66 3.91 -0.83 -13.79
C SER A 66 4.81 -0.58 -15.00
N ASP A 67 6.07 -0.21 -14.75
CA ASP A 67 7.08 0.00 -15.80
C ASP A 67 8.41 -0.64 -15.41
N GLY A 68 8.98 -1.47 -16.27
CA GLY A 68 10.36 -1.96 -16.10
C GLY A 68 10.68 -2.67 -14.77
N GLY A 69 9.68 -3.23 -14.09
CA GLY A 69 9.84 -3.84 -12.77
C GLY A 69 9.66 -2.87 -11.59
N TRP A 70 9.14 -1.67 -11.83
CA TRP A 70 8.73 -0.69 -10.84
C TRP A 70 7.22 -0.47 -10.86
N PHE A 71 6.64 -0.23 -9.69
CA PHE A 71 5.25 0.09 -9.46
C PHE A 71 5.15 1.49 -8.92
N MET A 72 4.28 2.30 -9.54
CA MET A 72 3.90 3.62 -9.08
C MET A 72 2.39 3.63 -8.90
N ASP A 73 1.97 3.53 -7.64
CA ASP A 73 0.59 3.41 -7.24
C ASP A 73 0.13 4.73 -6.61
N VAL A 74 -1.01 5.26 -7.07
CA VAL A 74 -1.57 6.51 -6.56
C VAL A 74 -2.99 6.27 -6.08
N PHE A 75 -3.23 6.45 -4.79
CA PHE A 75 -4.53 6.28 -4.15
C PHE A 75 -5.13 7.63 -3.78
N HIS A 76 -6.37 7.87 -4.18
CA HIS A 76 -7.18 8.99 -3.74
C HIS A 76 -7.95 8.56 -2.50
N VAL A 77 -7.47 9.00 -1.33
CA VAL A 77 -8.01 8.60 -0.03
C VAL A 77 -8.72 9.77 0.66
N THR A 78 -9.76 9.44 1.40
CA THR A 78 -10.47 10.37 2.29
C THR A 78 -10.74 9.70 3.64
N ASP A 79 -11.07 10.49 4.66
CA ASP A 79 -11.67 9.95 5.88
C ASP A 79 -13.08 9.37 5.57
N GLN A 80 -13.67 8.70 6.56
CA GLN A 80 -15.04 8.19 6.52
C GLN A 80 -16.12 9.27 6.26
N HIS A 81 -15.78 10.55 6.44
CA HIS A 81 -16.66 11.70 6.17
C HIS A 81 -16.41 12.32 4.78
N GLY A 82 -15.53 11.73 3.96
CA GLY A 82 -15.18 12.24 2.63
C GLY A 82 -14.24 13.46 2.65
N ARG A 83 -13.50 13.68 3.74
CA ARG A 83 -12.56 14.80 3.89
C ARG A 83 -11.11 14.35 3.73
N LYS A 84 -10.22 15.31 3.47
CA LYS A 84 -8.78 15.08 3.44
C LYS A 84 -8.24 14.60 4.78
N ILE A 85 -7.20 13.79 4.71
CA ILE A 85 -6.40 13.39 5.87
C ILE A 85 -5.43 14.53 6.18
N THR A 86 -5.75 15.31 7.20
CA THR A 86 -4.91 16.41 7.69
C THR A 86 -4.27 16.10 9.04
N ASP A 87 -4.65 14.98 9.65
CA ASP A 87 -4.15 14.57 10.95
C ASP A 87 -2.70 14.09 10.82
N PRO A 88 -1.73 14.74 11.50
CA PRO A 88 -0.32 14.42 11.36
C PRO A 88 0.03 13.03 11.89
N GLN A 89 -0.69 12.52 12.89
CA GLN A 89 -0.43 11.17 13.43
C GLN A 89 -0.82 10.09 12.43
N THR A 90 -1.93 10.29 11.73
CA THR A 90 -2.40 9.40 10.67
C THR A 90 -1.43 9.42 9.48
N ILE A 91 -0.96 10.59 9.07
CA ILE A 91 0.03 10.76 7.99
C ILE A 91 1.33 10.04 8.35
N GLU A 92 1.88 10.31 9.53
CA GLU A 92 3.13 9.67 10.00
C GLU A 92 2.98 8.14 10.08
N TYR A 93 1.82 7.66 10.52
CA TYR A 93 1.55 6.23 10.57
C TYR A 93 1.51 5.60 9.18
N ILE A 94 0.85 6.23 8.19
CA ILE A 94 0.82 5.73 6.81
C ILE A 94 2.24 5.69 6.23
N GLU A 95 3.02 6.75 6.41
CA GLU A 95 4.41 6.81 5.94
C GLU A 95 5.28 5.72 6.57
N LYS A 96 5.09 5.45 7.87
CA LYS A 96 5.85 4.41 8.58
C LYS A 96 5.40 3.00 8.19
N ALA A 97 4.09 2.78 8.07
CA ALA A 97 3.50 1.47 7.78
C ALA A 97 3.75 1.02 6.34
N LEU A 98 3.81 1.97 5.39
CA LEU A 98 4.06 1.70 3.97
C LEU A 98 5.50 1.99 3.54
N GLY A 99 6.30 2.56 4.44
CA GLY A 99 7.69 2.93 4.19
C GLY A 99 8.67 1.76 4.27
N PRO A 100 9.98 2.06 4.20
CA PRO A 100 11.06 1.07 4.20
C PRO A 100 11.09 0.17 5.44
N GLU A 101 10.58 0.67 6.58
CA GLU A 101 10.61 0.01 7.88
C GLU A 101 9.40 -0.91 8.14
N SER A 102 8.57 -1.15 7.12
CA SER A 102 7.46 -2.09 7.17
C SER A 102 7.98 -3.52 7.37
N ASN A 103 8.18 -3.92 8.63
CA ASN A 103 8.55 -5.28 9.04
C ASN A 103 7.43 -6.33 8.80
N ILE A 104 6.41 -6.00 8.00
CA ILE A 104 5.26 -6.87 7.71
C ILE A 104 5.68 -8.08 6.85
N PHE A 105 6.85 -8.02 6.18
CA PHE A 105 7.43 -9.12 5.39
C PHE A 105 8.22 -10.17 6.21
N GLY A 106 8.11 -10.18 7.54
CA GLY A 106 8.50 -11.36 8.32
C GLY A 106 7.60 -12.56 7.97
N PRO A 107 8.10 -13.81 7.98
CA PRO A 107 7.29 -14.98 7.67
C PRO A 107 6.06 -15.02 8.60
N LYS A 108 4.89 -14.82 8.00
CA LYS A 108 3.60 -14.83 8.69
C LYS A 108 3.34 -16.27 9.13
N GLY A 109 3.65 -16.57 10.38
CA GLY A 109 3.26 -17.83 11.02
C GLY A 109 1.75 -17.95 11.00
N ASP A 110 1.26 -19.09 10.56
CA ASP A 110 -0.15 -19.42 10.46
C ASP A 110 -0.82 -19.29 11.84
N SER A 111 -1.60 -18.24 12.03
CA SER A 111 -2.67 -18.23 13.02
C SER A 111 -3.90 -17.60 12.38
N SER A 112 -4.84 -18.47 12.03
CA SER A 112 -6.20 -18.12 11.62
C SER A 112 -6.82 -17.08 12.55
N PRO A 113 -7.66 -16.19 12.00
CA PRO A 113 -8.78 -15.66 12.75
C PRO A 113 -10.10 -16.03 12.06
N ASP A 114 -10.83 -16.89 12.74
CA ASP A 114 -12.27 -16.88 12.84
C ASP A 114 -12.79 -15.49 13.24
N GLY A 115 -13.75 -14.96 12.49
CA GLY A 115 -14.48 -13.75 12.88
C GLY A 115 -14.93 -12.90 11.71
N SER A 116 -16.21 -13.03 11.35
CA SER A 116 -16.88 -12.24 10.30
C SER A 116 -16.77 -10.73 10.54
N SER A 117 -16.15 -10.02 9.60
CA SER A 117 -16.56 -8.67 9.23
C SER A 117 -16.80 -8.67 7.73
N ALA A 118 -18.07 -8.65 7.33
CA ALA A 118 -18.45 -8.31 5.97
C ALA A 118 -18.18 -6.82 5.77
N CYS A 119 -16.90 -6.45 5.64
CA CYS A 119 -16.54 -5.13 5.16
C CYS A 119 -17.04 -5.04 3.73
N ALA A 120 -17.99 -4.16 3.47
CA ALA A 120 -18.54 -3.92 2.16
C ALA A 120 -17.36 -3.71 1.20
N ARG A 121 -17.13 -4.68 0.29
CA ARG A 121 -16.08 -4.58 -0.72
C ARG A 121 -16.53 -3.52 -1.70
N SER A 122 -16.32 -2.25 -1.37
CA SER A 122 -16.37 -1.17 -2.34
C SER A 122 -15.43 -1.57 -3.46
N ALA A 123 -15.97 -1.71 -4.68
CA ALA A 123 -15.16 -2.02 -5.84
C ALA A 123 -14.24 -0.82 -6.09
N ILE A 124 -12.97 -0.95 -5.69
CA ILE A 124 -11.94 0.05 -6.02
C ILE A 124 -11.84 0.04 -7.55
N THR A 125 -12.17 1.16 -8.19
CA THR A 125 -11.95 1.32 -9.62
C THR A 125 -10.45 1.53 -9.82
N LEU A 126 -9.75 0.44 -10.13
CA LEU A 126 -8.34 0.47 -10.52
C LEU A 126 -8.26 0.86 -12.00
N GLN A 127 -7.68 2.02 -12.28
CA GLN A 127 -7.32 2.40 -13.65
C GLN A 127 -5.84 2.06 -13.87
N SER A 128 -5.57 1.05 -14.68
CA SER A 128 -4.22 0.74 -15.14
C SER A 128 -3.90 1.59 -16.37
N SER A 129 -2.84 2.38 -16.30
CA SER A 129 -2.27 3.07 -17.48
C SER A 129 -1.17 2.18 -18.06
N SER A 130 -1.33 1.77 -19.33
CA SER A 130 -0.33 0.99 -20.10
C SER A 130 0.62 1.88 -20.87
#